data_AF-A0A0P0M970-F1
#
_entry.id   AF-A0A0P0M970-F1
#
_cell.length_a   1.000
_cell.length_b   1.000
_cell.length_c   1.000
_cell.angle_alpha   90.00
_cell.angle_beta   90.00
_cell.angle_gamma   90.00
#
_symmetry.space_group_name_H-M   'P 1'
#
loop_
_entity.id
_entity.type
_entity.pdbx_description
1 polymer ?
#
loop_
_entity_poly.entity_id
_entity_poly.type
_entity_poly.pdbx_seq_one_letter_code
_entity_poly.pdbx_strand_id
1 'polypeptide(L)'
;MSKQIRNIAIIAHVDHGKTTMVDQLLRQSGTFAEHEKIVDTVMDNNAIERERGITILAKNCAVSWEGTHINIVDTPGHADFGGEVERALSMVDGVVLLIDAQEGPMPQTRFVTKKALALGLKPIVVVNKVDKPGANPDKVVNAAFDLFDKLGANDEQLDFPVVYASGINGWTSLEEGAPGEQWGPDMSALFNTVLKHVKPNSGDPAAPLQLQISALDFSTFVGRIGVGRISQGTIKPNMDVVVMEGPDGSTIKGRVNQVLTFQGLDRVQVTEAGPGDIVLINGIADLNIGVTVTDPINPTPLPMLKVDEPTLTMNFCVNTSPLAGREGKYVTSRQIWDRLQKELQHNVALRVKETDEDGIFEVAGRGELHLTILLENMRREGYELAVSKPRVLYRDVNGERHEPIELVTADIEENHQGGVMQALGERKGELVNMEPDGRGRVRLEYRIPARGLIGFTNEFLNLTRGSGLISNIFDGYEPHKGEIGGRKNGVLISMDDGEIFTYALGKLDDRGRMFVKANDPVYEGMIVGIHSRDNDLVVNATRTKQLTNFRVSGKEDAIKITPPIDLTLEYGVEFIEDDELVEITPKSVRLRKRFLKESDRKRNK
;
A
#
# COMPACT_ATOMS: atom_id res chain seq x y z
N MET A 1 21.63 -34.64 -7.23
CA MET A 1 20.21 -34.67 -6.82
C MET A 1 19.68 -33.25 -6.94
N SER A 2 18.53 -33.05 -7.59
CA SER A 2 17.92 -31.72 -7.70
C SER A 2 17.58 -31.20 -6.30
N LYS A 3 18.05 -29.99 -5.97
CA LYS A 3 17.70 -29.29 -4.72
C LYS A 3 16.18 -29.18 -4.66
N GLN A 4 15.57 -29.68 -3.59
CA GLN A 4 14.12 -29.55 -3.39
C GLN A 4 13.84 -28.11 -2.97
N ILE A 5 13.10 -27.37 -3.80
CA ILE A 5 12.73 -25.98 -3.54
C ILE A 5 11.21 -25.89 -3.49
N ARG A 6 10.68 -25.08 -2.57
CA ARG A 6 9.27 -24.68 -2.51
C ARG A 6 9.20 -23.17 -2.40
N ASN A 7 8.42 -22.54 -3.27
CA ASN A 7 8.19 -21.10 -3.22
C ASN A 7 6.75 -20.87 -2.79
N ILE A 8 6.53 -20.21 -1.67
CA ILE A 8 5.19 -19.91 -1.15
C ILE A 8 5.03 -18.42 -0.89
N ALA A 9 3.82 -17.91 -1.10
CA ALA A 9 3.44 -16.59 -0.63
C ALA A 9 2.57 -16.68 0.62
N ILE A 10 2.74 -15.77 1.58
CA ILE A 10 1.82 -15.65 2.72
C ILE A 10 0.88 -14.47 2.49
N ILE A 11 -0.42 -14.73 2.61
CA ILE A 11 -1.51 -13.77 2.47
C ILE A 11 -2.19 -13.67 3.83
N ALA A 12 -2.34 -12.47 4.38
CA ALA A 12 -2.99 -12.26 5.66
C ALA A 12 -3.63 -10.87 5.75
N HIS A 13 -4.63 -10.74 6.60
CA HIS A 13 -5.17 -9.43 6.95
C HIS A 13 -4.25 -8.73 7.94
N VAL A 14 -4.46 -7.42 8.10
CA VAL A 14 -3.90 -6.64 9.20
C VAL A 14 -4.23 -7.36 10.51
N ASP A 15 -3.24 -7.46 11.40
CA ASP A 15 -3.36 -8.12 12.70
C ASP A 15 -3.66 -9.63 12.72
N HIS A 16 -3.81 -10.33 11.60
CA HIS A 16 -3.94 -11.81 11.61
C HIS A 16 -2.65 -12.55 12.02
N GLY A 17 -1.57 -11.81 12.27
CA GLY A 17 -0.33 -12.36 12.83
C GLY A 17 0.66 -12.90 11.79
N LYS A 18 0.66 -12.34 10.57
CA LYS A 18 1.58 -12.74 9.48
C LYS A 18 3.03 -12.68 9.90
N THR A 19 3.45 -11.52 10.39
CA THR A 19 4.82 -11.24 10.81
C THR A 19 5.25 -12.14 11.95
N THR A 20 4.37 -12.31 12.95
CA THR A 20 4.59 -13.25 14.06
C THR A 20 4.77 -14.68 13.56
N MET A 21 3.98 -15.10 12.57
CA MET A 21 4.09 -16.45 12.00
C MET A 21 5.39 -16.64 11.23
N VAL A 22 5.77 -15.68 10.37
CA VAL A 22 7.05 -15.74 9.64
C VAL A 22 8.24 -15.77 10.58
N ASP A 23 8.21 -14.97 11.64
CA ASP A 23 9.27 -14.98 12.66
C ASP A 23 9.41 -16.36 13.32
N GLN A 24 8.29 -17.03 13.65
CA GLN A 24 8.35 -18.39 14.21
C GLN A 24 8.86 -19.42 13.21
N LEU A 25 8.45 -19.34 11.94
CA LEU A 25 8.98 -20.21 10.88
C LEU A 25 10.50 -20.03 10.74
N LEU A 26 10.99 -18.80 10.79
CA LEU A 26 12.42 -18.50 10.76
C LEU A 26 13.14 -19.08 11.98
N ARG A 27 12.64 -18.82 13.20
CA ARG A 27 13.25 -19.31 14.46
C ARG A 27 13.34 -20.83 14.50
N GLN A 28 12.30 -21.53 14.05
CA GLN A 28 12.20 -22.99 14.18
C GLN A 28 12.77 -23.75 12.98
N SER A 29 13.07 -23.07 11.87
CA SER A 29 13.76 -23.69 10.73
C SER A 29 15.24 -24.01 10.96
N GLY A 30 15.81 -23.60 12.10
CA GLY A 30 17.24 -23.77 12.38
C GLY A 30 18.17 -22.90 11.51
N THR A 31 17.62 -21.87 10.84
CA THR A 31 18.39 -20.95 9.97
C THR A 31 19.24 -19.96 10.77
N PHE A 32 18.87 -19.69 12.03
CA PHE A 32 19.64 -18.85 12.95
C PHE A 32 20.65 -19.67 13.77
N ALA A 33 21.92 -19.24 13.82
CA ALA A 33 22.86 -19.74 14.80
C ALA A 33 22.42 -19.30 16.21
N GLU A 34 22.65 -20.12 17.25
CA GLU A 34 22.23 -19.90 18.66
C GLU A 34 22.63 -18.54 19.28
N HIS A 35 23.34 -17.66 18.57
CA HIS A 35 24.01 -16.47 19.10
C HIS A 35 23.54 -15.14 18.48
N GLU A 36 22.62 -15.16 17.51
CA GLU A 36 22.07 -13.93 16.94
C GLU A 36 20.94 -13.37 17.81
N LYS A 37 21.07 -12.08 18.18
CA LYS A 37 20.04 -11.36 18.92
C LYS A 37 18.78 -11.27 18.07
N ILE A 38 17.78 -12.05 18.45
CA ILE A 38 16.45 -12.02 17.87
C ILE A 38 15.83 -10.66 18.21
N VAL A 39 15.68 -9.79 17.21
CA VAL A 39 14.82 -8.61 17.29
C VAL A 39 13.38 -9.11 17.09
N ASP A 40 12.44 -8.72 17.95
CA ASP A 40 11.04 -9.03 17.72
C ASP A 40 10.56 -8.34 16.44
N THR A 41 9.83 -9.05 15.56
CA THR A 41 9.30 -8.58 14.26
C THR A 41 10.37 -8.22 13.24
N VAL A 42 11.01 -9.24 12.63
CA VAL A 42 12.13 -9.01 11.69
C VAL A 42 11.65 -8.65 10.27
N MET A 43 10.43 -9.06 9.90
CA MET A 43 9.87 -8.77 8.58
C MET A 43 9.29 -7.36 8.47
N ASP A 44 8.63 -6.81 9.50
CA ASP A 44 8.06 -5.46 9.50
C ASP A 44 9.01 -4.40 10.10
N ASN A 45 10.24 -4.32 9.58
CA ASN A 45 11.21 -3.31 10.04
C ASN A 45 10.84 -1.87 9.64
N ASN A 46 9.86 -1.67 8.74
CA ASN A 46 9.44 -0.34 8.32
C ASN A 46 8.36 0.20 9.27
N ALA A 47 8.63 1.32 9.93
CA ALA A 47 7.72 1.91 10.91
C ALA A 47 6.33 2.24 10.31
N ILE A 48 6.26 2.57 9.01
CA ILE A 48 4.98 2.82 8.33
C ILE A 48 4.15 1.55 8.18
N GLU A 49 4.78 0.42 7.85
CA GLU A 49 4.09 -0.88 7.72
C GLU A 49 3.46 -1.27 9.06
N ARG A 50 4.19 -1.07 10.16
CA ARG A 50 3.70 -1.35 11.52
C ARG A 50 2.58 -0.42 11.98
N GLU A 51 2.67 0.88 11.68
CA GLU A 51 1.65 1.86 12.11
C GLU A 51 0.35 1.73 11.32
N ARG A 52 0.43 1.38 10.03
CA ARG A 52 -0.74 1.17 9.17
C ARG A 52 -1.23 -0.28 9.17
N GLY A 53 -0.44 -1.21 9.71
CA GLY A 53 -0.71 -2.63 9.73
C GLY A 53 -0.71 -3.31 8.35
N ILE A 54 -0.13 -2.67 7.33
CA ILE A 54 -0.08 -3.18 5.95
C ILE A 54 1.36 -3.49 5.55
N THR A 55 1.54 -4.53 4.73
CA THR A 55 2.78 -4.76 4.00
C THR A 55 2.77 -3.94 2.72
N ILE A 56 3.83 -3.16 2.50
CA ILE A 56 3.93 -2.22 1.37
C ILE A 56 4.80 -2.82 0.27
N LEU A 57 5.93 -3.42 0.63
CA LEU A 57 6.86 -4.07 -0.30
C LEU A 57 6.94 -5.57 -0.03
N ALA A 58 7.03 -6.36 -1.09
CA ALA A 58 7.25 -7.78 -0.93
C ALA A 58 8.66 -8.06 -0.37
N LYS A 59 8.75 -8.87 0.69
CA LYS A 59 10.02 -9.29 1.29
C LYS A 59 10.17 -10.79 1.14
N ASN A 60 11.35 -11.21 0.69
CA ASN A 60 11.69 -12.60 0.54
C ASN A 60 12.50 -13.05 1.75
N CYS A 61 12.11 -14.16 2.35
CA CYS A 61 12.94 -14.88 3.30
C CYS A 61 13.03 -16.34 2.90
N ALA A 62 14.08 -17.02 3.33
CA ALA A 62 14.30 -18.41 2.98
C ALA A 62 14.65 -19.24 4.21
N VAL A 63 14.01 -20.39 4.33
CA VAL A 63 14.19 -21.33 5.43
C VAL A 63 14.53 -22.71 4.90
N SER A 64 15.22 -23.51 5.71
CA SER A 64 15.51 -24.92 5.41
C SER A 64 14.68 -25.81 6.32
N TRP A 65 14.00 -26.80 5.77
CA TRP A 65 13.27 -27.82 6.54
C TRP A 65 13.42 -29.18 5.88
N GLU A 66 13.85 -30.19 6.63
CA GLU A 66 14.09 -31.57 6.15
C GLU A 66 14.94 -31.63 4.85
N GLY A 67 15.93 -30.74 4.72
CA GLY A 67 16.79 -30.67 3.53
C GLY A 67 16.13 -30.03 2.29
N THR A 68 14.92 -29.49 2.43
CA THR A 68 14.21 -28.72 1.41
C THR A 68 14.34 -27.23 1.70
N HIS A 69 14.62 -26.46 0.66
CA HIS A 69 14.71 -25.00 0.72
C HIS A 69 13.33 -24.40 0.45
N ILE A 70 12.82 -23.60 1.38
CA ILE A 70 11.50 -22.98 1.28
C ILE A 70 11.68 -21.47 1.22
N ASN A 71 11.33 -20.87 0.09
CA ASN A 71 11.23 -19.43 -0.04
C ASN A 71 9.83 -18.99 0.37
N ILE A 72 9.77 -18.01 1.26
CA ILE A 72 8.56 -17.38 1.74
C ILE A 72 8.58 -15.94 1.22
N VAL A 73 7.65 -15.63 0.33
CA VAL A 73 7.43 -14.31 -0.25
C VAL A 73 6.30 -13.65 0.52
N ASP A 74 6.61 -12.54 1.17
CA ASP A 74 5.59 -11.75 1.84
C ASP A 74 4.84 -10.88 0.82
N THR A 75 3.50 -10.94 0.80
CA THR A 75 2.68 -10.18 -0.16
C THR A 75 2.01 -8.97 0.49
N PRO A 76 1.96 -7.81 -0.21
CA PRO A 76 1.12 -6.69 0.19
C PRO A 76 -0.36 -7.09 0.27
N GLY A 77 -1.06 -6.66 1.32
CA GLY A 77 -2.48 -6.98 1.53
C GLY A 77 -3.46 -6.00 0.90
N HIS A 78 -2.99 -4.84 0.42
CA HIS A 78 -3.85 -3.71 0.02
C HIS A 78 -4.00 -3.60 -1.51
N ALA A 79 -5.20 -3.23 -1.97
CA ALA A 79 -5.55 -3.16 -3.39
C ALA A 79 -4.64 -2.22 -4.20
N ASP A 80 -4.25 -1.07 -3.65
CA ASP A 80 -3.29 -0.11 -4.24
C ASP A 80 -1.91 -0.69 -4.59
N PHE A 81 -1.56 -1.89 -4.10
CA PHE A 81 -0.32 -2.60 -4.47
C PHE A 81 -0.56 -3.82 -5.38
N GLY A 82 -1.69 -3.88 -6.09
CA GLY A 82 -2.05 -5.00 -6.96
C GLY A 82 -0.98 -5.42 -7.96
N GLY A 83 -0.27 -4.49 -8.61
CA GLY A 83 0.86 -4.85 -9.48
C GLY A 83 2.04 -5.47 -8.73
N GLU A 84 2.31 -5.03 -7.50
CA GLU A 84 3.31 -5.67 -6.63
C GLU A 84 2.86 -7.08 -6.20
N VAL A 85 1.57 -7.23 -5.88
CA VAL A 85 0.94 -8.50 -5.54
C VAL A 85 1.07 -9.51 -6.70
N GLU A 86 0.72 -9.12 -7.93
CA GLU A 86 0.84 -10.00 -9.09
C GLU A 86 2.29 -10.44 -9.34
N ARG A 87 3.24 -9.52 -9.17
CA ARG A 87 4.68 -9.84 -9.31
C ARG A 87 5.17 -10.78 -8.22
N ALA A 88 4.78 -10.55 -6.96
CA ALA A 88 5.11 -11.43 -5.85
C ALA A 88 4.52 -12.83 -6.05
N LEU A 89 3.25 -12.90 -6.49
CA LEU A 89 2.58 -14.17 -6.78
C LEU A 89 3.20 -14.91 -7.99
N SER A 90 3.78 -14.19 -8.96
CA SER A 90 4.46 -14.81 -10.10
C SER A 90 5.74 -15.58 -9.73
N MET A 91 6.31 -15.31 -8.54
CA MET A 91 7.51 -15.99 -8.05
C MET A 91 7.19 -17.29 -7.29
N VAL A 92 5.94 -17.57 -6.95
CA VAL A 92 5.58 -18.67 -6.03
C VAL A 92 4.76 -19.77 -6.71
N ASP A 93 4.73 -20.95 -6.07
CA ASP A 93 4.04 -22.15 -6.55
C ASP A 93 2.83 -22.53 -5.67
N GLY A 94 2.65 -21.85 -4.54
CA GLY A 94 1.55 -22.05 -3.62
C GLY A 94 1.35 -20.83 -2.72
N VAL A 95 0.19 -20.77 -2.05
CA VAL A 95 -0.13 -19.67 -1.13
C VAL A 95 -0.58 -20.19 0.22
N VAL A 96 -0.20 -19.49 1.27
CA VAL A 96 -0.62 -19.74 2.64
C VAL A 96 -1.54 -18.60 3.05
N LEU A 97 -2.83 -18.88 3.21
CA LEU A 97 -3.82 -17.90 3.64
C LEU A 97 -3.98 -17.97 5.16
N LEU A 98 -3.55 -16.90 5.83
CA LEU A 98 -3.59 -16.77 7.28
C LEU A 98 -4.87 -16.07 7.75
N ILE A 99 -5.66 -16.76 8.57
CA ILE A 99 -6.97 -16.30 9.03
C ILE A 99 -7.03 -16.35 10.57
N ASP A 100 -7.45 -15.27 11.22
CA ASP A 100 -7.67 -15.26 12.68
C ASP A 100 -8.87 -16.16 13.03
N ALA A 101 -8.69 -17.05 14.01
CA ALA A 101 -9.66 -18.05 14.44
C ALA A 101 -10.95 -17.46 15.05
N GLN A 102 -10.94 -16.19 15.44
CA GLN A 102 -12.09 -15.48 15.99
C GLN A 102 -12.78 -14.61 14.93
N GLU A 103 -11.99 -13.89 14.13
CA GLU A 103 -12.52 -12.91 13.18
C GLU A 103 -12.96 -13.55 11.85
N GLY A 104 -12.22 -14.56 11.37
CA GLY A 104 -12.45 -15.18 10.07
C GLY A 104 -11.86 -14.42 8.88
N PRO A 105 -12.19 -14.82 7.64
CA PRO A 105 -11.59 -14.24 6.44
C PRO A 105 -12.00 -12.78 6.26
N MET A 106 -11.00 -11.91 6.24
CA MET A 106 -11.24 -10.48 6.13
C MET A 106 -11.30 -10.01 4.67
N PRO A 107 -12.03 -8.94 4.41
CA PRO A 107 -12.23 -8.38 3.09
C PRO A 107 -10.98 -7.98 2.30
N GLN A 108 -9.99 -7.45 3.00
CA GLN A 108 -8.77 -6.93 2.40
C GLN A 108 -7.93 -8.08 1.81
N THR A 109 -7.98 -9.28 2.41
CA THR A 109 -7.28 -10.46 1.85
C THR A 109 -7.96 -11.03 0.61
N ARG A 110 -9.23 -10.70 0.37
CA ARG A 110 -9.99 -11.25 -0.77
C ARG A 110 -9.39 -10.85 -2.11
N PHE A 111 -8.88 -9.62 -2.23
CA PHE A 111 -8.27 -9.13 -3.46
C PHE A 111 -7.04 -9.97 -3.84
N VAL A 112 -6.10 -10.12 -2.89
CA VAL A 112 -4.87 -10.90 -3.08
C VAL A 112 -5.19 -12.38 -3.31
N THR A 113 -6.13 -12.93 -2.54
CA THR A 113 -6.61 -14.31 -2.68
C THR A 113 -7.21 -14.57 -4.05
N LYS A 114 -8.04 -13.66 -4.56
CA LYS A 114 -8.63 -13.76 -5.91
C LYS A 114 -7.55 -13.83 -6.99
N LYS A 115 -6.51 -13.00 -6.88
CA LYS A 115 -5.38 -13.00 -7.82
C LYS A 115 -4.60 -14.31 -7.75
N ALA A 116 -4.34 -14.82 -6.54
CA ALA A 116 -3.67 -16.10 -6.36
C ALA A 116 -4.47 -17.27 -6.96
N LEU A 117 -5.78 -17.31 -6.73
CA LEU A 117 -6.67 -18.34 -7.29
C LEU A 117 -6.73 -18.26 -8.82
N ALA A 118 -6.81 -17.05 -9.39
CA ALA A 118 -6.81 -16.82 -10.83
C ALA A 118 -5.51 -17.26 -11.52
N LEU A 119 -4.38 -17.23 -10.80
CA LEU A 119 -3.09 -17.78 -11.25
C LEU A 119 -3.01 -19.32 -11.13
N GLY A 120 -4.06 -19.97 -10.64
CA GLY A 120 -4.09 -21.41 -10.42
C GLY A 120 -3.27 -21.88 -9.21
N LEU A 121 -2.83 -20.96 -8.35
CA LEU A 121 -2.07 -21.30 -7.16
C LEU A 121 -2.95 -22.07 -6.17
N LYS A 122 -2.35 -23.04 -5.47
CA LYS A 122 -3.05 -23.88 -4.50
C LYS A 122 -2.94 -23.28 -3.10
N PRO A 123 -4.07 -22.99 -2.43
CA PRO A 123 -4.06 -22.41 -1.10
C PRO A 123 -3.87 -23.48 0.00
N ILE A 124 -3.14 -23.10 1.04
CA ILE A 124 -3.10 -23.76 2.36
C ILE A 124 -3.75 -22.79 3.33
N VAL A 125 -4.80 -23.20 4.02
CA VAL A 125 -5.49 -22.33 4.99
C VAL A 125 -4.86 -22.55 6.36
N VAL A 126 -4.40 -21.46 6.97
CA VAL A 126 -3.87 -21.46 8.33
C VAL A 126 -4.79 -20.67 9.24
N VAL A 127 -5.43 -21.36 10.18
CA VAL A 127 -6.30 -20.75 11.19
C VAL A 127 -5.44 -20.42 12.41
N ASN A 128 -5.14 -19.14 12.59
CA ASN A 128 -4.21 -18.63 13.59
C ASN A 128 -4.92 -18.09 14.83
N LYS A 129 -4.19 -17.99 15.94
CA LYS A 129 -4.66 -17.51 17.25
C LYS A 129 -5.77 -18.38 17.84
N VAL A 130 -5.69 -19.69 17.60
CA VAL A 130 -6.61 -20.68 18.20
C VAL A 130 -6.48 -20.76 19.73
N ASP A 131 -5.40 -20.20 20.29
CA ASP A 131 -5.19 -20.06 21.73
C ASP A 131 -6.10 -19.02 22.41
N LYS A 132 -6.81 -18.18 21.64
CA LYS A 132 -7.73 -17.18 22.20
C LYS A 132 -9.01 -17.83 22.78
N PRO A 133 -9.53 -17.36 23.92
CA PRO A 133 -10.78 -17.86 24.52
C PRO A 133 -12.04 -17.74 23.63
N GLY A 134 -11.99 -16.91 22.58
CA GLY A 134 -13.09 -16.69 21.63
C GLY A 134 -12.88 -17.33 20.25
N ALA A 135 -11.87 -18.18 20.08
CA ALA A 135 -11.59 -18.85 18.82
C ALA A 135 -12.72 -19.82 18.43
N ASN A 136 -13.10 -19.82 17.16
CA ASN A 136 -14.05 -20.76 16.57
C ASN A 136 -13.51 -21.25 15.21
N PRO A 137 -12.57 -22.20 15.21
CA PRO A 137 -11.86 -22.62 14.00
C PRO A 137 -12.80 -23.25 12.96
N ASP A 138 -13.72 -24.12 13.36
CA ASP A 138 -14.74 -24.71 12.48
C ASP A 138 -15.51 -23.66 11.65
N LYS A 139 -15.99 -22.60 12.31
CA LYS A 139 -16.71 -21.52 11.63
C LYS A 139 -15.80 -20.81 10.63
N VAL A 140 -14.53 -20.60 10.98
CA VAL A 140 -13.55 -19.90 10.14
C VAL A 140 -13.17 -20.73 8.92
N VAL A 141 -12.99 -22.05 9.06
CA VAL A 141 -12.72 -22.96 7.95
C VAL A 141 -13.87 -22.94 6.95
N ASN A 142 -15.11 -23.06 7.42
CA ASN A 142 -16.29 -22.96 6.55
C ASN A 142 -16.38 -21.59 5.86
N ALA A 143 -16.05 -20.50 6.56
CA ALA A 143 -16.02 -19.17 5.96
C ALA A 143 -14.92 -19.02 4.89
N ALA A 144 -13.77 -19.69 5.07
CA ALA A 144 -12.70 -19.72 4.08
C ALA A 144 -13.12 -20.50 2.81
N PHE A 145 -13.83 -21.61 2.99
CA PHE A 145 -14.43 -22.37 1.88
C PHE A 145 -15.42 -21.50 1.09
N ASP A 146 -16.39 -20.88 1.79
CA ASP A 146 -17.36 -19.94 1.20
C ASP A 146 -16.65 -18.79 0.45
N LEU A 147 -15.51 -18.31 0.97
CA LEU A 147 -14.73 -17.29 0.31
C LEU A 147 -14.14 -17.81 -1.01
N PHE A 148 -13.50 -18.97 -1.02
CA PHE A 148 -12.87 -19.51 -2.23
C PHE A 148 -13.89 -19.82 -3.33
N ASP A 149 -15.03 -20.40 -2.96
CA ASP A 149 -16.14 -20.63 -3.89
C ASP A 149 -16.62 -19.31 -4.52
N LYS A 150 -16.87 -18.28 -3.70
CA LYS A 150 -17.25 -16.93 -4.19
C LYS A 150 -16.20 -16.25 -5.07
N LEU A 151 -14.92 -16.63 -4.92
CA LEU A 151 -13.83 -16.10 -5.72
C LEU A 151 -13.56 -16.89 -7.01
N GLY A 152 -14.30 -17.98 -7.25
CA GLY A 152 -14.18 -18.81 -8.44
C GLY A 152 -13.03 -19.82 -8.37
N ALA A 153 -12.72 -20.34 -7.18
CA ALA A 153 -11.78 -21.44 -7.02
C ALA A 153 -12.26 -22.70 -7.78
N ASN A 154 -11.32 -23.45 -8.34
CA ASN A 154 -11.62 -24.77 -8.93
C ASN A 154 -11.67 -25.86 -7.85
N ASP A 155 -12.16 -27.06 -8.21
CA ASP A 155 -12.28 -28.19 -7.27
C ASP A 155 -10.95 -28.57 -6.59
N GLU A 156 -9.82 -28.49 -7.31
CA GLU A 156 -8.51 -28.77 -6.72
C GLU A 156 -8.05 -27.71 -5.70
N GLN A 157 -8.54 -26.48 -5.83
CA GLN A 157 -8.27 -25.37 -4.91
C GLN A 157 -9.24 -25.36 -3.72
N LEU A 158 -10.44 -25.93 -3.87
CA LEU A 158 -11.41 -26.12 -2.78
C LEU A 158 -11.04 -27.28 -1.85
N ASP A 159 -10.24 -28.25 -2.32
CA ASP A 159 -9.61 -29.30 -1.50
C ASP A 159 -8.30 -28.81 -0.84
N PHE A 160 -8.40 -27.72 -0.07
CA PHE A 160 -7.27 -27.12 0.62
C PHE A 160 -7.01 -27.77 1.98
N PRO A 161 -5.73 -27.97 2.35
CA PRO A 161 -5.40 -28.40 3.71
C PRO A 161 -5.62 -27.26 4.71
N VAL A 162 -6.08 -27.62 5.90
CA VAL A 162 -6.25 -26.71 7.04
C VAL A 162 -5.16 -27.00 8.07
N VAL A 163 -4.50 -25.96 8.54
CA VAL A 163 -3.53 -26.01 9.63
C VAL A 163 -3.97 -25.05 10.73
N TYR A 164 -4.10 -25.54 11.96
CA TYR A 164 -4.37 -24.71 13.14
C TYR A 164 -3.05 -24.22 13.73
N ALA A 165 -2.98 -22.97 14.14
CA ALA A 165 -1.74 -22.36 14.59
C ALA A 165 -1.92 -21.39 15.74
N SER A 166 -0.89 -21.33 16.59
CA SER A 166 -0.65 -20.21 17.50
C SER A 166 0.69 -19.58 17.16
N GLY A 167 0.66 -18.49 16.38
CA GLY A 167 1.87 -17.76 16.02
C GLY A 167 2.62 -17.20 17.24
N ILE A 168 1.91 -16.83 18.31
CA ILE A 168 2.57 -16.27 19.50
C ILE A 168 3.29 -17.35 20.33
N ASN A 169 2.66 -18.51 20.49
CA ASN A 169 3.21 -19.63 21.26
C ASN A 169 4.13 -20.53 20.42
N GLY A 170 4.15 -20.35 19.10
CA GLY A 170 5.11 -21.00 18.22
C GLY A 170 4.75 -22.44 17.85
N TRP A 171 3.47 -22.78 17.65
CA TRP A 171 3.08 -24.14 17.30
C TRP A 171 1.99 -24.22 16.24
N THR A 172 1.92 -25.36 15.54
CA THR A 172 0.93 -25.72 14.52
C THR A 172 0.42 -27.15 14.72
N SER A 173 -0.82 -27.43 14.29
CA SER A 173 -1.46 -28.75 14.34
C SER A 173 -2.35 -28.97 13.11
N LEU A 174 -2.55 -30.23 12.72
CA LEU A 174 -3.56 -30.64 11.73
C LEU A 174 -4.89 -31.05 12.39
N GLU A 175 -4.88 -31.30 13.69
CA GLU A 175 -6.05 -31.72 14.47
C GLU A 175 -6.42 -30.64 15.47
N GLU A 176 -7.73 -30.43 15.65
CA GLU A 176 -8.25 -29.54 16.69
C GLU A 176 -8.08 -30.16 18.07
N GLY A 177 -7.61 -29.35 19.02
CA GLY A 177 -7.47 -29.74 20.43
C GLY A 177 -8.44 -28.99 21.34
N ALA A 178 -8.30 -29.18 22.65
CA ALA A 178 -9.14 -28.47 23.61
C ALA A 178 -8.79 -26.96 23.66
N PRO A 179 -9.78 -26.06 23.82
CA PRO A 179 -9.52 -24.62 23.91
C PRO A 179 -8.53 -24.26 25.03
N GLY A 180 -7.54 -23.42 24.70
CA GLY A 180 -6.53 -22.96 25.66
C GLY A 180 -5.35 -23.93 25.88
N GLU A 181 -5.34 -25.09 25.23
CA GLU A 181 -4.20 -26.01 25.22
C GLU A 181 -3.30 -25.80 24.00
N GLN A 182 -2.05 -26.26 24.09
CA GLN A 182 -1.15 -26.35 22.96
C GLN A 182 -1.46 -27.62 22.16
N TRP A 183 -1.88 -27.48 20.90
CA TRP A 183 -2.34 -28.62 20.10
C TRP A 183 -1.22 -29.32 19.32
N GLY A 184 -0.06 -28.68 19.18
CA GLY A 184 1.08 -29.23 18.47
C GLY A 184 2.42 -28.87 19.12
N PRO A 185 3.49 -29.62 18.83
CA PRO A 185 4.78 -29.41 19.48
C PRO A 185 5.53 -28.15 18.98
N ASP A 186 5.39 -27.83 17.70
CA ASP A 186 6.18 -26.82 16.99
C ASP A 186 5.51 -26.45 15.63
N MET A 187 6.23 -25.75 14.75
CA MET A 187 5.78 -25.35 13.40
C MET A 187 5.85 -26.48 12.35
N SER A 188 6.17 -27.72 12.73
CA SER A 188 6.39 -28.83 11.79
C SER A 188 5.15 -29.16 10.96
N ALA A 189 3.94 -29.06 11.52
CA ALA A 189 2.71 -29.38 10.79
C ALA A 189 2.52 -28.46 9.57
N LEU A 190 2.81 -27.16 9.72
CA LEU A 190 2.77 -26.21 8.61
C LEU A 190 3.86 -26.52 7.56
N PHE A 191 5.11 -26.73 7.99
CA PHE A 191 6.20 -27.07 7.07
C PHE A 191 5.90 -28.33 6.26
N ASN A 192 5.47 -29.40 6.92
CA ASN A 192 5.17 -30.68 6.29
C ASN A 192 3.97 -30.58 5.33
N THR A 193 2.99 -29.73 5.66
CA THR A 193 1.86 -29.44 4.76
C THR A 193 2.32 -28.71 3.50
N VAL A 194 3.21 -27.72 3.62
CA VAL A 194 3.82 -27.02 2.48
C VAL A 194 4.58 -28.00 1.58
N LEU A 195 5.41 -28.87 2.16
CA LEU A 195 6.17 -29.89 1.44
C LEU A 195 5.30 -30.87 0.64
N LYS A 196 4.15 -31.25 1.22
CA LYS A 196 3.19 -32.21 0.64
C LYS A 196 2.31 -31.58 -0.43
N HIS A 197 1.81 -30.36 -0.19
CA HIS A 197 0.78 -29.74 -1.02
C HIS A 197 1.36 -28.85 -2.13
N VAL A 198 2.47 -28.16 -1.87
CA VAL A 198 3.14 -27.31 -2.86
C VAL A 198 4.05 -28.19 -3.72
N LYS A 199 3.85 -28.15 -5.04
CA LYS A 199 4.63 -28.96 -5.97
C LYS A 199 6.08 -28.47 -6.02
N PRO A 200 7.06 -29.37 -6.19
CA PRO A 200 8.43 -28.97 -6.52
C PRO A 200 8.46 -28.25 -7.87
N ASN A 201 9.42 -27.34 -8.04
CA ASN A 201 9.64 -26.71 -9.34
C ASN A 201 10.06 -27.74 -10.41
N SER A 202 9.61 -27.53 -11.65
CA SER A 202 9.74 -28.49 -12.76
C SER A 202 10.68 -28.06 -13.88
N GLY A 203 11.54 -27.05 -13.66
CA GLY A 203 12.45 -26.55 -14.68
C GLY A 203 13.66 -27.45 -14.94
N ASP A 204 14.19 -27.41 -16.16
CA ASP A 204 15.39 -28.14 -16.59
C ASP A 204 16.64 -27.24 -16.43
N PRO A 205 17.61 -27.61 -15.59
CA PRO A 205 18.87 -26.88 -15.46
C PRO A 205 19.71 -26.82 -16.74
N ALA A 206 19.50 -27.74 -17.69
CA ALA A 206 20.24 -27.78 -18.95
C ALA A 206 19.60 -26.97 -20.08
N ALA A 207 18.35 -26.50 -19.90
CA ALA A 207 17.68 -25.64 -20.85
C ALA A 207 18.30 -24.23 -20.88
N PRO A 208 18.05 -23.42 -21.93
CA PRO A 208 18.47 -22.02 -21.95
C PRO A 208 17.97 -21.26 -20.73
N LEU A 209 18.78 -20.33 -20.22
CA LEU A 209 18.43 -19.53 -19.04
C LEU A 209 17.11 -18.79 -19.27
N GLN A 210 16.21 -18.87 -18.28
CA GLN A 210 15.01 -18.05 -18.20
C GLN A 210 14.86 -17.53 -16.78
N LEU A 211 15.35 -16.32 -16.54
CA LEU A 211 15.19 -15.61 -15.28
C LEU A 211 14.28 -14.40 -15.51
N GLN A 212 13.08 -14.42 -14.93
CA GLN A 212 12.14 -13.31 -15.03
C GLN A 212 12.30 -12.37 -13.84
N ILE A 213 12.57 -11.09 -14.12
CA ILE A 213 12.73 -10.08 -13.07
C ILE A 213 11.34 -9.64 -12.59
N SER A 214 11.08 -9.86 -11.30
CA SER A 214 9.79 -9.57 -10.66
C SER A 214 9.86 -8.36 -9.73
N ALA A 215 11.04 -8.05 -9.19
CA ALA A 215 11.25 -6.85 -8.38
C ALA A 215 12.63 -6.25 -8.64
N LEU A 216 12.78 -4.96 -8.31
CA LEU A 216 14.04 -4.24 -8.40
C LEU A 216 14.44 -3.71 -7.03
N ASP A 217 15.74 -3.76 -6.78
CA ASP A 217 16.38 -3.13 -5.64
C ASP A 217 17.58 -2.32 -6.12
N PHE A 218 18.14 -1.49 -5.24
CA PHE A 218 19.28 -0.63 -5.57
C PHE A 218 20.22 -0.52 -4.39
N SER A 219 21.51 -0.50 -4.71
CA SER A 219 22.57 -0.22 -3.75
C SER A 219 23.55 0.78 -4.35
N THR A 220 24.03 1.72 -3.53
CA THR A 220 25.05 2.70 -3.93
C THR A 220 26.38 2.06 -4.33
N PHE A 221 26.65 0.81 -3.92
CA PHE A 221 27.91 0.13 -4.20
C PHE A 221 27.85 -0.74 -5.45
N VAL A 222 26.74 -1.45 -5.67
CA VAL A 222 26.60 -2.42 -6.78
C VAL A 222 25.63 -1.98 -7.86
N GLY A 223 24.94 -0.85 -7.68
CA GLY A 223 23.95 -0.32 -8.62
C GLY A 223 22.60 -1.03 -8.49
N ARG A 224 21.90 -1.15 -9.63
CA ARG A 224 20.60 -1.82 -9.73
C ARG A 224 20.74 -3.32 -9.53
N ILE A 225 19.83 -3.88 -8.74
CA ILE A 225 19.76 -5.30 -8.39
C ILE A 225 18.41 -5.81 -8.89
N GLY A 226 18.42 -6.83 -9.74
CA GLY A 226 17.20 -7.51 -10.19
C GLY A 226 16.89 -8.69 -9.28
N VAL A 227 15.66 -8.79 -8.78
CA VAL A 227 15.15 -9.95 -8.04
C VAL A 227 14.18 -10.70 -8.92
N GLY A 228 14.38 -12.01 -9.05
CA GLY A 228 13.56 -12.83 -9.94
C GLY A 228 13.68 -14.31 -9.67
N ARG A 229 12.78 -15.06 -10.29
CA ARG A 229 12.77 -16.53 -10.23
C ARG A 229 13.31 -17.11 -11.53
N ILE A 230 14.18 -18.12 -11.39
CA ILE A 230 14.68 -18.90 -12.51
C ILE A 230 13.63 -19.97 -12.86
N SER A 231 13.10 -19.94 -14.08
CA SER A 231 12.17 -20.95 -14.59
C SER A 231 12.91 -22.10 -15.28
N GLN A 232 13.98 -21.79 -16.02
CA GLN A 232 14.77 -22.74 -16.81
C GLN A 232 16.25 -22.35 -16.78
N GLY A 233 17.13 -23.33 -16.98
CA GLY A 233 18.58 -23.14 -17.05
C GLY A 233 19.24 -22.81 -15.72
N THR A 234 20.53 -22.49 -15.77
CA THR A 234 21.31 -22.05 -14.60
C THR A 234 22.01 -20.72 -14.86
N ILE A 235 22.24 -19.98 -13.79
CA ILE A 235 22.94 -18.69 -13.81
C ILE A 235 24.17 -18.75 -12.91
N LYS A 236 25.25 -18.12 -13.37
CA LYS A 236 26.53 -18.07 -12.66
C LYS A 236 27.08 -16.64 -12.62
N PRO A 237 27.87 -16.28 -11.59
CA PRO A 237 28.63 -15.04 -11.61
C PRO A 237 29.52 -14.95 -12.86
N ASN A 238 29.69 -13.75 -13.39
CA ASN A 238 30.45 -13.40 -14.59
C ASN A 238 29.92 -13.99 -15.92
N MET A 239 28.69 -14.50 -15.93
CA MET A 239 28.02 -15.02 -17.14
C MET A 239 27.49 -13.87 -18.01
N ASP A 240 27.74 -13.97 -19.33
CA ASP A 240 27.16 -13.07 -20.32
C ASP A 240 25.73 -13.49 -20.63
N VAL A 241 24.81 -12.53 -20.67
CA VAL A 241 23.36 -12.74 -20.82
C VAL A 241 22.76 -11.71 -21.78
N VAL A 242 21.56 -12.01 -22.27
CA VAL A 242 20.72 -11.03 -22.97
C VAL A 242 19.47 -10.77 -22.14
N VAL A 243 19.13 -9.50 -21.98
CA VAL A 243 17.89 -9.03 -21.38
C VAL A 243 16.90 -8.74 -22.50
N MET A 244 15.69 -9.27 -22.39
CA MET A 244 14.64 -9.11 -23.40
C MET A 244 13.34 -8.59 -22.78
N GLU A 245 12.73 -7.60 -23.43
CA GLU A 245 11.41 -7.06 -23.08
C GLU A 245 10.26 -7.87 -23.70
N GLY A 246 10.26 -9.19 -23.45
CA GLY A 246 9.33 -10.15 -24.03
C GLY A 246 9.74 -10.67 -25.42
N PRO A 247 8.90 -11.50 -26.06
CA PRO A 247 9.24 -12.19 -27.32
C PRO A 247 9.60 -11.28 -28.49
N ASP A 248 8.87 -10.16 -28.64
CA ASP A 248 9.05 -9.19 -29.73
C ASP A 248 9.74 -7.89 -29.26
N GLY A 249 10.31 -7.90 -28.05
CA GLY A 249 10.83 -6.72 -27.37
C GLY A 249 12.26 -6.34 -27.74
N SER A 250 12.72 -5.23 -27.16
CA SER A 250 14.12 -4.81 -27.29
C SER A 250 15.06 -5.79 -26.59
N THR A 251 16.29 -5.89 -27.09
CA THR A 251 17.34 -6.77 -26.55
C THR A 251 18.53 -5.96 -26.07
N ILE A 252 18.98 -6.20 -24.84
CA ILE A 252 20.15 -5.55 -24.25
C ILE A 252 21.15 -6.61 -23.81
N LYS A 253 22.41 -6.48 -24.23
CA LYS A 253 23.47 -7.36 -23.74
C LYS A 253 23.87 -6.94 -22.33
N GLY A 254 23.98 -7.91 -21.44
CA GLY A 254 24.38 -7.68 -20.06
C GLY A 254 25.39 -8.72 -19.60
N ARG A 255 26.06 -8.44 -18.49
CA ARG A 255 26.91 -9.40 -17.80
C ARG A 255 26.54 -9.42 -16.33
N VAL A 256 26.32 -10.61 -15.80
CA VAL A 256 26.00 -10.81 -14.39
C VAL A 256 27.29 -10.72 -13.59
N ASN A 257 27.37 -9.80 -12.63
CA ASN A 257 28.55 -9.68 -11.78
C ASN A 257 28.50 -10.69 -10.63
N GLN A 258 27.42 -10.65 -9.84
CA GLN A 258 27.18 -11.55 -8.72
C GLN A 258 25.77 -12.13 -8.82
N VAL A 259 25.64 -13.34 -8.28
CA VAL A 259 24.36 -14.01 -8.04
C VAL A 259 24.24 -14.21 -6.54
N LEU A 260 23.16 -13.72 -5.95
CA LEU A 260 22.85 -13.89 -4.53
C LEU A 260 21.54 -14.67 -4.39
N THR A 261 21.41 -15.38 -3.29
CA THR A 261 20.17 -16.04 -2.84
C THR A 261 19.83 -15.57 -1.43
N PHE A 262 18.62 -15.87 -0.97
CA PHE A 262 18.22 -15.59 0.40
C PHE A 262 18.59 -16.76 1.31
N GLN A 263 19.07 -16.46 2.52
CA GLN A 263 19.21 -17.41 3.62
C GLN A 263 18.77 -16.70 4.90
N GLY A 264 17.65 -17.11 5.47
CA GLY A 264 16.97 -16.32 6.49
C GLY A 264 16.52 -14.99 5.90
N LEU A 265 16.96 -13.88 6.50
CA LEU A 265 16.82 -12.54 5.93
C LEU A 265 18.05 -12.09 5.13
N ASP A 266 19.16 -12.81 5.23
CA ASP A 266 20.43 -12.38 4.65
C ASP A 266 20.53 -12.73 3.16
N ARG A 267 21.34 -11.94 2.46
CA ARG A 267 21.68 -12.16 1.05
C ARG A 267 23.05 -12.82 0.98
N VAL A 268 23.08 -14.05 0.49
CA VAL A 268 24.30 -14.86 0.41
C VAL A 268 24.69 -15.06 -1.04
N GLN A 269 25.95 -14.76 -1.36
CA GLN A 269 26.48 -14.97 -2.71
C GLN A 269 26.61 -16.47 -3.00
N VAL A 270 26.18 -16.89 -4.19
CA VAL A 270 26.26 -18.28 -4.65
C VAL A 270 27.10 -18.37 -5.93
N THR A 271 27.69 -19.53 -6.17
CA THR A 271 28.49 -19.82 -7.37
C THR A 271 27.63 -20.26 -8.55
N GLU A 272 26.43 -20.78 -8.28
CA GLU A 272 25.45 -21.24 -9.27
C GLU A 272 24.06 -21.23 -8.64
N ALA A 273 23.05 -20.87 -9.42
CA ALA A 273 21.64 -21.03 -9.07
C ALA A 273 20.88 -21.61 -10.26
N GLY A 274 19.85 -22.41 -9.98
CA GLY A 274 19.12 -23.17 -10.99
C GLY A 274 17.61 -22.98 -10.90
N PRO A 275 16.83 -23.80 -11.62
CA PRO A 275 15.39 -23.62 -11.71
C PRO A 275 14.71 -23.67 -10.34
N GLY A 276 13.94 -22.64 -10.03
CA GLY A 276 13.13 -22.53 -8.82
C GLY A 276 13.78 -21.68 -7.74
N ASP A 277 15.09 -21.42 -7.83
CA ASP A 277 15.75 -20.46 -6.96
C ASP A 277 15.22 -19.05 -7.26
N ILE A 278 14.92 -18.31 -6.19
CA ILE A 278 14.71 -16.86 -6.23
C ILE A 278 16.07 -16.22 -5.99
N VAL A 279 16.56 -15.48 -6.99
CA VAL A 279 17.91 -14.91 -6.99
C VAL A 279 17.88 -13.39 -7.07
N LEU A 280 18.94 -12.78 -6.56
CA LEU A 280 19.28 -11.39 -6.80
C LEU A 280 20.50 -11.33 -7.71
N ILE A 281 20.42 -10.56 -8.79
CA ILE A 281 21.51 -10.36 -9.73
C ILE A 281 21.88 -8.89 -9.82
N ASN A 282 23.16 -8.60 -10.03
CA ASN A 282 23.66 -7.24 -10.27
C ASN A 282 24.63 -7.22 -11.47
N GLY A 283 25.06 -6.02 -11.89
CA GLY A 283 25.98 -5.82 -13.01
C GLY A 283 25.30 -5.42 -14.33
N ILE A 284 23.97 -5.38 -14.37
CA ILE A 284 23.18 -4.96 -15.52
C ILE A 284 22.44 -3.67 -15.14
N ALA A 285 22.81 -2.55 -15.76
CA ALA A 285 22.24 -1.24 -15.44
C ALA A 285 20.78 -1.13 -15.88
N ASP A 286 20.46 -1.60 -17.09
CA ASP A 286 19.15 -1.46 -17.72
C ASP A 286 18.22 -2.65 -17.43
N LEU A 287 18.15 -3.09 -16.17
CA LEU A 287 17.14 -4.07 -15.74
C LEU A 287 15.83 -3.36 -15.45
N ASN A 288 14.74 -3.83 -16.04
CA ASN A 288 13.38 -3.39 -15.76
C ASN A 288 12.54 -4.54 -15.21
N ILE A 289 11.40 -4.24 -14.58
CA ILE A 289 10.46 -5.26 -14.13
C ILE A 289 9.81 -5.95 -15.34
N GLY A 290 9.61 -7.26 -15.25
CA GLY A 290 8.94 -8.07 -16.27
C GLY A 290 9.85 -8.59 -17.38
N VAL A 291 11.08 -8.05 -17.51
CA VAL A 291 12.05 -8.51 -18.51
C VAL A 291 12.54 -9.92 -18.19
N THR A 292 12.95 -10.64 -19.24
CA THR A 292 13.59 -11.95 -19.10
C THR A 292 15.08 -11.82 -19.37
N VAL A 293 15.89 -12.27 -18.41
CA VAL A 293 17.33 -12.50 -18.59
C VAL A 293 17.50 -13.92 -19.13
N THR A 294 18.08 -14.04 -20.33
CA THR A 294 18.17 -15.30 -21.07
C THR A 294 19.53 -15.51 -21.72
N ASP A 295 19.73 -16.69 -22.27
CA ASP A 295 20.95 -17.09 -22.96
C ASP A 295 21.15 -16.27 -24.26
N PRO A 296 22.35 -15.72 -24.53
CA PRO A 296 22.61 -14.92 -25.73
C PRO A 296 22.54 -15.69 -27.05
N ILE A 297 22.77 -17.01 -27.04
CA ILE A 297 22.84 -17.88 -28.23
C ILE A 297 21.44 -18.41 -28.55
N ASN A 298 20.72 -18.90 -27.53
CA ASN A 298 19.38 -19.46 -27.67
C ASN A 298 18.37 -18.72 -26.77
N PRO A 299 18.03 -17.46 -27.09
CA PRO A 299 17.15 -16.66 -26.25
C PRO A 299 15.73 -17.22 -26.24
N THR A 300 15.15 -17.36 -25.05
CA THR A 300 13.77 -17.84 -24.86
C THR A 300 13.02 -16.94 -23.86
N PRO A 301 12.64 -15.72 -24.28
CA PRO A 301 12.00 -14.76 -23.38
C PRO A 301 10.59 -15.19 -22.96
N LEU A 302 10.23 -14.88 -21.71
CA LEU A 302 8.87 -15.04 -21.20
C LEU A 302 8.02 -13.79 -21.55
N PRO A 303 6.68 -13.92 -21.61
CA PRO A 303 5.80 -12.76 -21.73
C PRO A 303 6.06 -11.76 -20.62
N MET A 304 6.06 -10.46 -20.95
CA MET A 304 6.26 -9.42 -19.93
C MET A 304 5.17 -9.46 -18.88
N LEU A 305 5.58 -9.31 -17.62
CA LEU A 305 4.65 -9.01 -16.53
C LEU A 305 4.03 -7.64 -16.76
N LYS A 306 2.71 -7.53 -16.59
CA LYS A 306 2.02 -6.24 -16.71
C LYS A 306 2.46 -5.34 -15.55
N VAL A 307 2.90 -4.14 -15.88
CA VAL A 307 3.16 -3.09 -14.89
C VAL A 307 1.94 -2.17 -14.90
N ASP A 308 1.34 -1.95 -13.73
CA ASP A 308 0.22 -1.02 -13.61
C ASP A 308 0.69 0.41 -13.92
N GLU A 309 -0.05 1.09 -14.79
CA GLU A 309 0.21 2.48 -15.14
C GLU A 309 -0.26 3.43 -14.03
N PRO A 310 0.38 4.61 -13.87
CA PRO A 310 -0.11 5.61 -12.93
C PRO A 310 -1.45 6.20 -13.41
N THR A 311 -2.42 6.27 -12.51
CA THR A 311 -3.77 6.81 -12.77
C THR A 311 -3.98 8.19 -12.16
N LEU A 312 -3.21 8.52 -11.11
CA LEU A 312 -3.28 9.78 -10.38
C LEU A 312 -1.97 10.55 -10.47
N THR A 313 -2.07 11.87 -10.46
CA THR A 313 -0.96 12.82 -10.41
C THR A 313 -1.20 13.87 -9.35
N MET A 314 -0.14 14.31 -8.68
CA MET A 314 -0.18 15.44 -7.76
C MET A 314 1.12 16.25 -7.86
N ASN A 315 1.04 17.55 -7.59
CA ASN A 315 2.21 18.40 -7.61
C ASN A 315 2.88 18.37 -6.24
N PHE A 316 4.17 18.06 -6.24
CA PHE A 316 5.07 18.18 -5.10
C PHE A 316 5.81 19.51 -5.24
N CYS A 317 5.58 20.41 -4.30
CA CYS A 317 6.06 21.77 -4.34
C CYS A 317 7.05 22.03 -3.20
N VAL A 318 8.06 22.86 -3.44
CA VAL A 318 8.85 23.46 -2.37
C VAL A 318 7.93 24.21 -1.41
N ASN A 319 8.16 24.06 -0.11
CA ASN A 319 7.38 24.78 0.88
C ASN A 319 7.74 26.27 0.88
N THR A 320 6.76 27.11 0.58
CA THR A 320 6.88 28.57 0.55
C THR A 320 6.15 29.25 1.71
N SER A 321 5.76 28.50 2.74
CA SER A 321 5.08 29.05 3.90
C SER A 321 6.02 29.93 4.75
N PRO A 322 5.48 30.86 5.57
CA PRO A 322 6.26 31.61 6.56
C PRO A 322 6.92 30.74 7.64
N LEU A 323 6.49 29.48 7.78
CA LEU A 323 7.06 28.50 8.70
C LEU A 323 8.10 27.61 8.04
N ALA A 324 8.39 27.82 6.75
CA ALA A 324 9.26 26.94 6.00
C ALA A 324 10.68 26.86 6.59
N GLY A 325 11.23 25.65 6.66
CA GLY A 325 12.58 25.38 7.18
C GLY A 325 12.72 25.43 8.69
N ARG A 326 11.61 25.52 9.45
CA ARG A 326 11.64 25.43 10.92
C ARG A 326 11.68 23.99 11.43
N GLU A 327 11.06 23.07 10.70
CA GLU A 327 10.89 21.68 11.12
C GLU A 327 11.60 20.69 10.18
N GLY A 328 11.75 21.03 8.90
CA GLY A 328 12.48 20.26 7.90
C GLY A 328 13.99 20.46 7.88
N LYS A 329 14.71 19.41 7.47
CA LYS A 329 16.14 19.45 7.11
C LYS A 329 16.35 19.64 5.60
N TYR A 330 15.48 19.04 4.80
CA TYR A 330 15.54 19.06 3.34
C TYR A 330 14.36 19.84 2.78
N VAL A 331 14.62 21.05 2.28
CA VAL A 331 13.58 22.02 1.91
C VAL A 331 13.74 22.58 0.49
N THR A 332 14.86 22.30 -0.17
CA THR A 332 15.18 22.90 -1.47
C THR A 332 14.66 22.05 -2.63
N SER A 333 14.33 22.72 -3.75
CA SER A 333 13.92 22.09 -5.02
C SER A 333 14.83 20.92 -5.42
N ARG A 334 16.15 21.15 -5.41
CA ARG A 334 17.15 20.14 -5.75
C ARG A 334 17.12 18.90 -4.84
N GLN A 335 16.96 19.09 -3.53
CA GLN A 335 16.90 17.96 -2.59
C GLN A 335 15.65 17.10 -2.83
N ILE A 336 14.50 17.75 -3.09
CA ILE A 336 13.25 17.06 -3.43
C ILE A 336 13.43 16.28 -4.73
N TRP A 337 13.97 16.92 -5.78
CA TRP A 337 14.26 16.26 -7.06
C TRP A 337 15.17 15.04 -6.89
N ASP A 338 16.32 15.20 -6.22
CA ASP A 338 17.28 14.11 -6.00
C ASP A 338 16.63 12.93 -5.25
N ARG A 339 15.69 13.20 -4.33
CA ARG A 339 14.95 12.15 -3.61
C ARG A 339 13.91 11.45 -4.48
N LEU A 340 13.19 12.19 -5.32
CA LEU A 340 12.22 11.64 -6.26
C LEU A 340 12.91 10.79 -7.33
N GLN A 341 14.08 11.21 -7.83
CA GLN A 341 14.88 10.44 -8.77
C GLN A 341 15.40 9.13 -8.17
N LYS A 342 15.77 9.13 -6.88
CA LYS A 342 16.11 7.88 -6.17
C LYS A 342 14.90 6.95 -6.06
N GLU A 343 13.71 7.48 -5.80
CA GLU A 343 12.49 6.67 -5.72
C GLU A 343 12.19 5.94 -7.04
N LEU A 344 12.36 6.62 -8.18
CA LEU A 344 12.18 6.04 -9.52
C LEU A 344 13.09 4.83 -9.80
N GLN A 345 14.18 4.66 -9.07
CA GLN A 345 15.08 3.51 -9.24
C GLN A 345 14.47 2.21 -8.72
N HIS A 346 13.60 2.31 -7.71
CA HIS A 346 12.91 1.18 -7.07
C HIS A 346 11.46 1.06 -7.54
N ASN A 347 10.79 2.20 -7.73
CA ASN A 347 9.36 2.26 -7.90
C ASN A 347 8.96 2.46 -9.36
N VAL A 348 8.68 1.35 -10.04
CA VAL A 348 8.37 1.35 -11.49
C VAL A 348 6.97 1.90 -11.79
N ALA A 349 6.09 2.02 -10.80
CA ALA A 349 4.76 2.61 -10.98
C ALA A 349 4.76 4.14 -10.87
N LEU A 350 5.86 4.73 -10.38
CA LEU A 350 6.00 6.17 -10.20
C LEU A 350 6.54 6.82 -11.49
N ARG A 351 6.03 8.00 -11.84
CA ARG A 351 6.59 8.88 -12.87
C ARG A 351 6.74 10.27 -12.28
N VAL A 352 7.86 10.93 -12.56
CA VAL A 352 8.14 12.28 -12.06
C VAL A 352 8.55 13.15 -13.23
N LYS A 353 7.96 14.34 -13.31
CA LYS A 353 8.24 15.33 -14.35
C LYS A 353 8.42 16.71 -13.72
N GLU A 354 9.39 17.48 -14.21
CA GLU A 354 9.50 18.90 -13.86
C GLU A 354 8.40 19.68 -14.57
N THR A 355 7.79 20.62 -13.85
CA THR A 355 6.83 21.56 -14.46
C THR A 355 7.55 22.80 -14.98
N ASP A 356 6.81 23.69 -15.65
CA ASP A 356 7.36 24.96 -16.10
C ASP A 356 7.66 25.94 -14.94
N GLU A 357 7.19 25.61 -13.73
CA GLU A 357 7.41 26.38 -12.50
C GLU A 357 8.53 25.74 -11.67
N ASP A 358 9.53 26.54 -11.29
CA ASP A 358 10.66 26.08 -10.47
C ASP A 358 10.19 25.63 -9.08
N GLY A 359 10.71 24.49 -8.63
CA GLY A 359 10.35 23.89 -7.36
C GLY A 359 8.98 23.20 -7.34
N ILE A 360 8.36 22.97 -8.50
CA ILE A 360 7.12 22.19 -8.63
C ILE A 360 7.36 21.00 -9.54
N PHE A 361 7.13 19.81 -8.98
CA PHE A 361 7.29 18.53 -9.66
C PHE A 361 5.94 17.83 -9.78
N GLU A 362 5.58 17.42 -10.98
CA GLU A 362 4.40 16.59 -11.23
C GLU A 362 4.78 15.13 -10.94
N VAL A 363 4.14 14.54 -9.93
CA VAL A 363 4.40 13.17 -9.48
C VAL A 363 3.16 12.33 -9.72
N ALA A 364 3.27 11.38 -10.66
CA ALA A 364 2.21 10.46 -11.00
C ALA A 364 2.45 9.07 -10.41
N GLY A 365 1.41 8.48 -9.84
CA GLY A 365 1.42 7.17 -9.21
C GLY A 365 0.10 6.43 -9.41
N ARG A 366 0.09 5.16 -9.01
CA ARG A 366 -1.05 4.25 -9.16
C ARG A 366 -2.30 4.59 -8.33
N GLY A 367 -2.18 5.39 -7.28
CA GLY A 367 -3.24 5.59 -6.30
C GLY A 367 -2.88 6.63 -5.25
N GLU A 368 -3.87 7.05 -4.48
CA GLU A 368 -3.68 8.04 -3.41
C GLU A 368 -2.84 7.46 -2.27
N LEU A 369 -3.09 6.21 -1.85
CA LEU A 369 -2.31 5.57 -0.79
C LEU A 369 -0.84 5.44 -1.19
N HIS A 370 -0.58 5.13 -2.46
CA HIS A 370 0.77 5.00 -2.98
C HIS A 370 1.56 6.31 -2.86
N LEU A 371 0.96 7.44 -3.26
CA LEU A 371 1.61 8.75 -3.21
C LEU A 371 1.74 9.29 -1.78
N THR A 372 0.73 9.05 -0.93
CA THR A 372 0.77 9.45 0.49
C THR A 372 1.83 8.67 1.28
N ILE A 373 2.10 7.41 0.95
CA ILE A 373 3.23 6.64 1.54
C ILE A 373 4.58 7.24 1.16
N LEU A 374 4.76 7.63 -0.11
CA LEU A 374 5.99 8.33 -0.53
C LEU A 374 6.17 9.63 0.26
N LEU A 375 5.11 10.41 0.41
CA LEU A 375 5.14 11.65 1.20
C LEU A 375 5.46 11.40 2.67
N GLU A 376 4.89 10.37 3.27
CA GLU A 376 5.14 10.02 4.67
C GLU A 376 6.58 9.50 4.89
N ASN A 377 7.14 8.74 3.94
CA ASN A 377 8.57 8.38 3.95
C ASN A 377 9.45 9.63 3.91
N MET A 378 9.20 10.52 2.95
CA MET A 378 9.93 11.79 2.83
C MET A 378 9.80 12.64 4.11
N ARG A 379 8.61 12.70 4.69
CA ARG A 379 8.36 13.39 5.96
C ARG A 379 9.24 12.86 7.10
N ARG A 380 9.32 11.54 7.27
CA ARG A 380 10.15 10.88 8.30
C ARG A 380 11.64 11.03 8.04
N GLU A 381 12.06 11.05 6.78
CA GLU A 381 13.44 11.32 6.37
C GLU A 381 13.88 12.77 6.68
N GLY A 382 12.94 13.66 6.95
CA GLY A 382 13.21 15.06 7.31
C GLY A 382 12.92 16.06 6.19
N TYR A 383 12.22 15.65 5.13
CA TYR A 383 11.80 16.55 4.06
C TYR A 383 10.61 17.40 4.50
N GLU A 384 10.57 18.60 3.95
CA GLU A 384 9.48 19.54 4.11
C GLU A 384 9.04 20.03 2.73
N LEU A 385 7.77 19.85 2.41
CA LEU A 385 7.21 20.15 1.11
C LEU A 385 5.73 20.47 1.22
N ALA A 386 5.16 21.05 0.17
CA ALA A 386 3.73 21.22 0.01
C ALA A 386 3.22 20.35 -1.13
N VAL A 387 1.98 19.85 -1.04
CA VAL A 387 1.36 19.04 -2.10
C VAL A 387 0.00 19.58 -2.50
N SER A 388 -0.30 19.47 -3.80
CA SER A 388 -1.59 19.84 -4.36
C SER A 388 -2.61 18.71 -4.29
N LYS A 389 -3.87 19.06 -4.58
CA LYS A 389 -4.94 18.10 -4.76
C LYS A 389 -4.55 17.06 -5.83
N PRO A 390 -4.78 15.77 -5.60
CA PRO A 390 -4.57 14.74 -6.60
C PRO A 390 -5.56 14.93 -7.76
N ARG A 391 -5.09 14.64 -8.96
CA ARG A 391 -5.85 14.75 -10.21
C ARG A 391 -5.64 13.50 -11.04
N VAL A 392 -6.62 13.17 -11.88
CA VAL A 392 -6.45 12.07 -12.84
C VAL A 392 -5.57 12.47 -14.01
N LEU A 393 -4.84 11.51 -14.54
CA LEU A 393 -4.09 11.68 -15.77
C LEU A 393 -5.01 11.55 -16.98
N TYR A 394 -5.19 12.63 -17.75
CA TYR A 394 -5.99 12.61 -18.97
C TYR A 394 -5.17 12.12 -20.17
N ARG A 395 -5.83 11.49 -21.14
CA ARG A 395 -5.24 11.12 -22.44
C ARG A 395 -6.05 11.73 -23.56
N ASP A 396 -5.37 12.31 -24.54
CA ASP A 396 -5.98 12.66 -25.81
C ASP A 396 -5.97 11.43 -26.72
N VAL A 397 -7.16 10.94 -27.08
CA VAL A 397 -7.34 9.82 -28.01
C VAL A 397 -8.20 10.34 -29.15
N ASN A 398 -7.65 10.40 -30.36
CA ASN A 398 -8.34 10.90 -31.56
C ASN A 398 -8.94 12.32 -31.42
N GLY A 399 -8.33 13.19 -30.61
CA GLY A 399 -8.79 14.56 -30.36
C GLY A 399 -9.92 14.69 -29.34
N GLU A 400 -10.30 13.60 -28.67
CA GLU A 400 -11.21 13.60 -27.53
C GLU A 400 -10.44 13.37 -26.23
N ARG A 401 -10.82 14.10 -25.18
CA ARG A 401 -10.21 13.98 -23.85
C ARG A 401 -10.80 12.77 -23.14
N HIS A 402 -9.97 11.77 -22.94
CA HIS A 402 -10.28 10.57 -22.18
C HIS A 402 -9.76 10.69 -20.74
N GLU A 403 -10.50 10.08 -19.82
CA GLU A 403 -10.14 9.92 -18.42
C GLU A 403 -10.08 8.45 -18.01
N PRO A 404 -9.29 8.10 -17.00
CA PRO A 404 -9.18 6.74 -16.51
C PRO A 404 -10.47 6.35 -15.77
N ILE A 405 -10.98 5.17 -16.11
CA ILE A 405 -12.11 4.51 -15.48
C ILE A 405 -11.60 3.35 -14.66
N GLU A 406 -12.16 3.22 -13.47
CA GLU A 406 -11.90 2.12 -12.56
C GLU A 406 -13.16 1.29 -12.36
N LEU A 407 -12.97 -0.02 -12.30
CA LEU A 407 -13.98 -0.97 -11.89
C LEU A 407 -13.93 -1.09 -10.36
N VAL A 408 -14.92 -0.50 -9.72
CA VAL A 408 -15.12 -0.54 -8.27
C VAL A 408 -16.02 -1.71 -7.93
N THR A 409 -15.55 -2.55 -7.01
CA THR A 409 -16.36 -3.55 -6.34
C THR A 409 -16.58 -3.12 -4.89
N ALA A 410 -17.83 -2.84 -4.53
CA ALA A 410 -18.25 -2.54 -3.17
C ALA A 410 -19.09 -3.69 -2.61
N ASP A 411 -18.63 -4.31 -1.53
CA ASP A 411 -19.37 -5.33 -0.78
C ASP A 411 -19.85 -4.71 0.54
N ILE A 412 -21.16 -4.61 0.71
CA ILE A 412 -21.79 -3.86 1.80
C ILE A 412 -23.01 -4.62 2.34
N GLU A 413 -23.41 -4.30 3.57
CA GLU A 413 -24.70 -4.77 4.10
C GLU A 413 -25.87 -4.11 3.35
N GLU A 414 -26.96 -4.83 3.15
CA GLU A 414 -28.15 -4.35 2.42
C GLU A 414 -28.68 -3.01 2.97
N ASN A 415 -28.57 -2.80 4.29
CA ASN A 415 -28.98 -1.56 4.96
C ASN A 415 -28.19 -0.32 4.49
N HIS A 416 -26.96 -0.51 4.01
CA HIS A 416 -26.10 0.57 3.53
C HIS A 416 -26.18 0.78 2.01
N GLN A 417 -26.91 -0.09 1.29
CA GLN A 417 -26.99 -0.08 -0.17
C GLN A 417 -27.40 1.28 -0.73
N GLY A 418 -28.51 1.84 -0.25
CA GLY A 418 -29.05 3.09 -0.81
C GLY A 418 -28.07 4.26 -0.72
N GLY A 419 -27.40 4.42 0.43
CA GLY A 419 -26.44 5.51 0.65
C GLY A 419 -25.19 5.39 -0.23
N VAL A 420 -24.66 4.17 -0.36
CA VAL A 420 -23.48 3.91 -1.21
C VAL A 420 -23.81 4.10 -2.69
N MET A 421 -24.96 3.59 -3.15
CA MET A 421 -25.40 3.76 -4.53
C MET A 421 -25.60 5.23 -4.91
N GLN A 422 -26.21 6.02 -4.01
CA GLN A 422 -26.38 7.45 -4.24
C GLN A 422 -25.03 8.16 -4.37
N ALA A 423 -24.11 7.91 -3.44
CA ALA A 423 -22.81 8.58 -3.43
C ALA A 423 -21.97 8.23 -4.68
N LEU A 424 -21.96 6.96 -5.10
CA LEU A 424 -21.30 6.54 -6.35
C LEU A 424 -21.97 7.13 -7.60
N GLY A 425 -23.30 7.23 -7.61
CA GLY A 425 -24.04 7.85 -8.71
C GLY A 425 -23.76 9.36 -8.86
N GLU A 426 -23.70 10.10 -7.74
CA GLU A 426 -23.31 11.53 -7.73
C GLU A 426 -21.90 11.74 -8.30
N ARG A 427 -21.02 10.73 -8.14
CA ARG A 427 -19.65 10.70 -8.64
C ARG A 427 -19.51 10.10 -10.06
N LYS A 428 -20.61 10.05 -10.83
CA LYS A 428 -20.66 9.51 -12.21
C LYS A 428 -20.32 8.02 -12.32
N GLY A 429 -20.51 7.25 -11.25
CA GLY A 429 -20.42 5.80 -11.30
C GLY A 429 -21.60 5.20 -12.06
N GLU A 430 -21.31 4.29 -12.97
CA GLU A 430 -22.27 3.47 -13.70
C GLU A 430 -22.33 2.08 -13.10
N LEU A 431 -23.50 1.66 -12.62
CA LEU A 431 -23.69 0.32 -12.10
C LEU A 431 -23.59 -0.69 -13.24
N VAL A 432 -22.62 -1.60 -13.14
CA VAL A 432 -22.43 -2.71 -14.07
C VAL A 432 -23.18 -3.94 -13.59
N ASN A 433 -23.04 -4.27 -12.31
CA ASN A 433 -23.61 -5.47 -11.73
C ASN A 433 -24.04 -5.23 -10.28
N MET A 434 -25.10 -5.92 -9.88
CA MET A 434 -25.60 -5.94 -8.51
C MET A 434 -25.99 -7.37 -8.16
N GLU A 435 -25.28 -7.95 -7.21
CA GLU A 435 -25.49 -9.32 -6.76
C GLU A 435 -25.77 -9.33 -5.26
N PRO A 436 -27.03 -9.46 -4.85
CA PRO A 436 -27.36 -9.75 -3.46
C PRO A 436 -26.91 -11.19 -3.13
N ASP A 437 -26.31 -11.40 -1.96
CA ASP A 437 -25.86 -12.73 -1.54
C ASP A 437 -26.97 -13.56 -0.86
N GLY A 438 -28.17 -12.97 -0.71
CA GLY A 438 -29.33 -13.59 -0.06
C GLY A 438 -29.18 -13.80 1.44
N ARG A 439 -28.09 -13.31 2.05
CA ARG A 439 -27.73 -13.45 3.47
C ARG A 439 -27.53 -12.09 4.15
N GLY A 440 -28.03 -11.01 3.55
CA GLY A 440 -28.03 -9.65 4.11
C GLY A 440 -26.90 -8.74 3.59
N ARG A 441 -26.13 -9.16 2.58
CA ARG A 441 -25.14 -8.32 1.91
C ARG A 441 -25.40 -8.23 0.42
N VAL A 442 -24.89 -7.17 -0.18
CA VAL A 442 -24.97 -6.92 -1.61
C VAL A 442 -23.60 -6.52 -2.13
N ARG A 443 -23.20 -7.15 -3.23
CA ARG A 443 -22.04 -6.76 -4.01
C ARG A 443 -22.50 -5.85 -5.14
N LEU A 444 -21.89 -4.67 -5.20
CA LEU A 444 -22.12 -3.68 -6.23
C LEU A 444 -20.84 -3.54 -7.06
N GLU A 445 -20.97 -3.64 -8.38
CA GLU A 445 -19.89 -3.37 -9.31
C GLU A 445 -20.21 -2.13 -10.12
N TYR A 446 -19.30 -1.15 -10.08
CA TYR A 446 -19.44 0.14 -10.76
C TYR A 446 -18.25 0.38 -11.66
N ARG A 447 -18.49 0.98 -12.83
CA ARG A 447 -17.46 1.67 -13.61
C ARG A 447 -17.55 3.14 -13.29
N ILE A 448 -16.49 3.70 -12.74
CA ILE A 448 -16.48 5.09 -12.26
C ILE A 448 -15.19 5.79 -12.72
N PRO A 449 -15.24 7.07 -13.10
CA PRO A 449 -14.03 7.85 -13.31
C PRO A 449 -13.15 7.85 -12.06
N ALA A 450 -11.84 7.65 -12.20
CA ALA A 450 -10.92 7.59 -11.05
C ALA A 450 -10.99 8.89 -10.20
N ARG A 451 -11.28 10.05 -10.83
CA ARG A 451 -11.48 11.32 -10.11
C ARG A 451 -12.68 11.30 -9.17
N GLY A 452 -13.68 10.47 -9.46
CA GLY A 452 -14.84 10.26 -8.61
C GLY A 452 -14.50 9.47 -7.35
N LEU A 453 -13.40 8.71 -7.34
CA LEU A 453 -12.97 7.93 -6.17
C LEU A 453 -12.07 8.71 -5.21
N ILE A 454 -11.53 9.85 -5.63
CA ILE A 454 -10.71 10.71 -4.77
C ILE A 454 -11.53 11.13 -3.54
N GLY A 455 -10.99 10.82 -2.35
CA GLY A 455 -11.64 11.06 -1.05
C GLY A 455 -12.90 10.21 -0.78
N PHE A 456 -13.25 9.24 -1.63
CA PHE A 456 -14.46 8.44 -1.43
C PHE A 456 -14.27 7.36 -0.36
N THR A 457 -13.05 6.85 -0.14
CA THR A 457 -12.80 5.77 0.82
C THR A 457 -13.27 6.14 2.24
N ASN A 458 -12.95 7.34 2.71
CA ASN A 458 -13.39 7.81 4.02
C ASN A 458 -14.91 8.06 4.09
N GLU A 459 -15.50 8.59 3.03
CA GLU A 459 -16.96 8.73 2.94
C GLU A 459 -17.65 7.37 2.98
N PHE A 460 -17.13 6.40 2.23
CA PHE A 460 -17.62 5.03 2.16
C PHE A 460 -17.54 4.31 3.51
N LEU A 461 -16.42 4.44 4.25
CA LEU A 461 -16.29 3.90 5.60
C LEU A 461 -17.31 4.50 6.56
N ASN A 462 -17.59 5.81 6.45
CA ASN A 462 -18.61 6.47 7.26
C ASN A 462 -20.03 6.00 6.90
N LEU A 463 -20.34 5.90 5.61
CA LEU A 463 -21.64 5.44 5.11
C LEU A 463 -21.94 4.00 5.54
N THR A 464 -20.90 3.17 5.58
CA THR A 464 -21.00 1.74 5.91
C THR A 464 -20.71 1.45 7.38
N ARG A 465 -20.42 2.49 8.19
CA ARG A 465 -19.99 2.39 9.60
C ARG A 465 -18.81 1.43 9.78
N GLY A 466 -17.95 1.33 8.77
CA GLY A 466 -16.78 0.44 8.73
C GLY A 466 -17.07 -1.02 8.35
N SER A 467 -18.32 -1.42 8.11
CA SER A 467 -18.70 -2.80 7.74
C SER A 467 -18.53 -3.11 6.25
N GLY A 468 -18.42 -2.07 5.43
CA GLY A 468 -18.41 -2.13 3.98
C GLY A 468 -16.99 -2.14 3.42
N LEU A 469 -16.84 -2.76 2.25
CA LEU A 469 -15.56 -3.12 1.66
C LEU A 469 -15.53 -2.60 0.25
N ILE A 470 -14.52 -1.83 -0.08
CA ILE A 470 -14.36 -1.24 -1.40
C ILE A 470 -13.00 -1.63 -1.96
N SER A 471 -13.00 -2.02 -3.22
CA SER A 471 -11.80 -2.27 -4.00
C SER A 471 -12.02 -1.76 -5.40
N ASN A 472 -10.96 -1.31 -6.04
CA ASN A 472 -10.98 -0.68 -7.33
C ASN A 472 -9.79 -1.20 -8.15
N ILE A 473 -10.03 -1.41 -9.44
CA ILE A 473 -9.00 -1.83 -10.39
C ILE A 473 -9.16 -0.95 -11.62
N PHE A 474 -8.03 -0.51 -12.18
CA PHE A 474 -8.04 0.18 -13.46
C PHE A 474 -8.67 -0.69 -14.55
N ASP A 475 -9.66 -0.15 -15.24
CA ASP A 475 -10.40 -0.84 -16.31
C ASP A 475 -9.97 -0.34 -17.70
N GLY A 476 -9.86 0.98 -17.87
CA GLY A 476 -9.48 1.57 -19.15
C GLY A 476 -9.61 3.09 -19.20
N TYR A 477 -9.54 3.66 -20.41
CA TYR A 477 -9.74 5.08 -20.66
C TYR A 477 -11.05 5.29 -21.44
N GLU A 478 -11.94 6.15 -20.94
CA GLU A 478 -13.19 6.52 -21.61
C GLU A 478 -13.30 8.02 -21.81
N PRO A 479 -14.16 8.50 -22.74
CA PRO A 479 -14.47 9.92 -22.85
C PRO A 479 -14.89 10.55 -21.52
N HIS A 480 -14.47 11.79 -21.30
CA HIS A 480 -14.73 12.53 -20.06
C HIS A 480 -16.24 12.62 -19.72
N LYS A 481 -16.63 12.09 -18.54
CA LYS A 481 -18.03 11.93 -18.07
C LYS A 481 -18.66 13.20 -17.44
N GLY A 482 -18.13 14.38 -17.76
CA GLY A 482 -18.62 15.68 -17.26
C GLY A 482 -18.21 15.99 -15.82
N GLU A 483 -18.54 17.16 -15.27
CA GLU A 483 -18.01 17.58 -13.95
C GLU A 483 -18.55 16.77 -12.74
N ILE A 484 -17.70 16.63 -11.72
CA ILE A 484 -18.03 16.07 -10.40
C ILE A 484 -17.89 17.20 -9.39
N GLY A 485 -18.85 17.33 -8.47
CA GLY A 485 -18.85 18.39 -7.47
C GLY A 485 -17.66 18.31 -6.50
N GLY A 486 -17.17 19.47 -6.07
CA GLY A 486 -16.14 19.58 -5.03
C GLY A 486 -16.70 19.49 -3.60
N ARG A 487 -15.87 19.83 -2.63
CA ARG A 487 -16.23 19.93 -1.21
C ARG A 487 -17.42 20.89 -1.02
N LYS A 488 -18.42 20.47 -0.25
CA LYS A 488 -19.62 21.27 0.06
C LYS A 488 -19.35 22.44 1.03
N ASN A 489 -18.36 22.29 1.90
CA ASN A 489 -18.02 23.27 2.94
C ASN A 489 -16.84 24.16 2.50
N GLY A 490 -16.89 25.42 2.87
CA GLY A 490 -15.75 26.34 2.78
C GLY A 490 -14.75 26.13 3.91
N VAL A 491 -13.68 26.90 3.89
CA VAL A 491 -12.62 26.87 4.92
C VAL A 491 -12.54 28.16 5.74
N LEU A 492 -12.10 28.01 6.98
CA LEU A 492 -11.70 29.10 7.86
C LEU A 492 -10.22 29.38 7.65
N ILE A 493 -9.89 30.62 7.27
CA ILE A 493 -8.54 31.00 6.83
C ILE A 493 -8.00 32.07 7.76
N SER A 494 -6.81 31.89 8.32
CA SER A 494 -6.20 32.88 9.20
C SER A 494 -5.84 34.16 8.43
N MET A 495 -6.10 35.29 9.07
CA MET A 495 -5.75 36.63 8.59
C MET A 495 -4.34 37.06 9.01
N ASP A 496 -3.85 36.57 10.17
CA ASP A 496 -2.68 37.11 10.83
C ASP A 496 -1.68 36.01 11.18
N ASP A 497 -0.41 36.42 11.33
CA ASP A 497 0.69 35.62 11.84
C ASP A 497 0.74 35.67 13.38
N GLY A 498 1.05 34.54 14.02
CA GLY A 498 1.25 34.49 15.46
C GLY A 498 0.98 33.11 16.05
N GLU A 499 0.52 33.08 17.30
CA GLU A 499 0.10 31.88 18.02
C GLU A 499 -1.42 31.92 18.27
N ILE A 500 -2.03 30.75 18.23
CA ILE A 500 -3.48 30.62 18.41
C ILE A 500 -3.84 30.69 19.88
N PHE A 501 -4.80 31.54 20.24
CA PHE A 501 -5.26 31.65 21.63
C PHE A 501 -6.58 30.92 21.86
N THR A 502 -6.72 30.28 23.03
CA THR A 502 -7.95 29.60 23.52
C THR A 502 -9.20 30.48 23.35
N TYR A 503 -9.08 31.78 23.60
CA TYR A 503 -10.19 32.74 23.46
C TYR A 503 -10.66 32.91 22.01
N ALA A 504 -9.74 32.89 21.05
CA ALA A 504 -10.09 32.97 19.64
C ALA A 504 -10.80 31.68 19.19
N LEU A 505 -10.26 30.51 19.56
CA LEU A 505 -10.87 29.21 19.24
C LEU A 505 -12.30 29.08 19.75
N GLY A 506 -12.57 29.48 21.00
CA GLY A 506 -13.93 29.42 21.55
C GLY A 506 -14.95 30.27 20.80
N LYS A 507 -14.53 31.34 20.11
CA LYS A 507 -15.41 32.16 19.25
C LYS A 507 -15.57 31.61 17.84
N LEU A 508 -14.61 30.81 17.39
CA LEU A 508 -14.62 30.20 16.08
C LEU A 508 -15.36 28.86 16.08
N ASP A 509 -15.54 28.23 17.25
CA ASP A 509 -16.27 26.97 17.43
C ASP A 509 -17.70 27.04 16.86
N ASP A 510 -18.41 28.16 17.07
CA ASP A 510 -19.76 28.38 16.49
C ASP A 510 -19.76 28.49 14.95
N ARG A 511 -18.60 28.78 14.35
CA ARG A 511 -18.47 29.00 12.90
C ARG A 511 -18.07 27.72 12.18
N GLY A 512 -17.47 26.75 12.87
CA GLY A 512 -16.93 25.57 12.22
C GLY A 512 -16.08 24.70 13.13
N ARG A 513 -15.53 23.63 12.57
CA ARG A 513 -14.66 22.69 13.29
C ARG A 513 -13.19 23.02 13.01
N MET A 514 -12.37 23.10 14.04
CA MET A 514 -10.97 23.50 13.92
C MET A 514 -10.05 22.32 13.61
N PHE A 515 -8.94 22.58 12.91
CA PHE A 515 -7.81 21.66 12.74
C PHE A 515 -6.66 21.95 13.72
N VAL A 516 -6.71 23.10 14.38
CA VAL A 516 -5.60 23.67 15.16
C VAL A 516 -5.94 23.71 16.66
N LYS A 517 -4.91 23.66 17.49
CA LYS A 517 -4.96 23.70 18.96
C LYS A 517 -4.49 25.07 19.46
N ALA A 518 -4.77 25.35 20.74
CA ALA A 518 -4.21 26.55 21.38
C ALA A 518 -2.68 26.45 21.44
N ASN A 519 -2.01 27.57 21.22
CA ASN A 519 -0.55 27.74 21.07
C ASN A 519 0.05 27.19 19.77
N ASP A 520 -0.75 26.64 18.86
CA ASP A 520 -0.23 26.29 17.54
C ASP A 520 0.18 27.57 16.78
N PRO A 521 1.33 27.57 16.09
CA PRO A 521 1.72 28.69 15.26
C PRO A 521 0.82 28.75 14.02
N VAL A 522 0.41 29.97 13.67
CA VAL A 522 -0.48 30.27 12.54
C VAL A 522 0.08 31.42 11.72
N TYR A 523 -0.26 31.45 10.43
CA TYR A 523 0.14 32.51 9.51
C TYR A 523 -0.99 32.88 8.55
N GLU A 524 -0.90 34.06 7.93
CA GLU A 524 -1.87 34.54 6.94
C GLU A 524 -2.05 33.52 5.81
N GLY A 525 -3.29 33.13 5.52
CA GLY A 525 -3.60 32.16 4.47
C GLY A 525 -3.54 30.70 4.91
N MET A 526 -3.12 30.40 6.14
CA MET A 526 -3.24 29.07 6.74
C MET A 526 -4.71 28.74 6.99
N ILE A 527 -5.13 27.52 6.63
CA ILE A 527 -6.47 27.02 6.91
C ILE A 527 -6.48 26.46 8.34
N VAL A 528 -7.35 27.01 9.18
CA VAL A 528 -7.44 26.69 10.61
C VAL A 528 -8.65 25.82 10.94
N GLY A 529 -9.59 25.65 10.02
CA GLY A 529 -10.78 24.82 10.23
C GLY A 529 -11.71 24.73 9.02
N ILE A 530 -12.73 23.91 9.17
CA ILE A 530 -13.83 23.71 8.21
C ILE A 530 -14.96 24.66 8.58
N HIS A 531 -15.43 25.47 7.64
CA HIS A 531 -16.57 26.36 7.85
C HIS A 531 -17.89 25.58 7.80
N SER A 532 -18.84 25.95 8.65
CA SER A 532 -20.19 25.36 8.68
C SER A 532 -21.02 25.65 7.41
N ARG A 533 -20.59 26.59 6.57
CA ARG A 533 -21.20 26.94 5.28
C ARG A 533 -20.25 26.67 4.12
N ASP A 534 -20.74 26.85 2.91
CA ASP A 534 -20.05 26.60 1.64
C ASP A 534 -18.99 27.65 1.27
N ASN A 535 -19.12 28.88 1.78
CA ASN A 535 -18.19 29.95 1.46
C ASN A 535 -16.94 29.96 2.37
N ASP A 536 -15.78 30.33 1.83
CA ASP A 536 -14.58 30.59 2.62
C ASP A 536 -14.75 31.84 3.51
N LEU A 537 -14.17 31.79 4.71
CA LEU A 537 -14.23 32.87 5.69
C LEU A 537 -12.84 33.17 6.26
N VAL A 538 -12.39 34.42 6.08
CA VAL A 538 -11.16 34.90 6.73
C VAL A 538 -11.47 35.24 8.19
N VAL A 539 -10.66 34.71 9.10
CA VAL A 539 -10.84 34.80 10.55
C VAL A 539 -9.54 35.20 11.23
N ASN A 540 -9.65 35.86 12.38
CA ASN A 540 -8.50 36.15 13.23
C ASN A 540 -8.43 35.10 14.36
N ALA A 541 -7.42 34.23 14.28
CA ALA A 541 -7.15 33.18 15.26
C ALA A 541 -6.16 33.61 16.37
N THR A 542 -5.56 34.80 16.27
CA THR A 542 -4.55 35.34 17.19
C THR A 542 -5.14 36.36 18.19
N ARG A 543 -6.48 36.51 18.21
CA ARG A 543 -7.15 37.49 19.07
C ARG A 543 -7.10 37.08 20.53
N THR A 544 -6.56 37.98 21.36
CA THR A 544 -6.58 37.85 22.82
C THR A 544 -7.84 38.44 23.45
N LYS A 545 -8.17 38.00 24.67
CA LYS A 545 -9.25 38.59 25.48
C LYS A 545 -8.83 40.01 25.88
N GLN A 546 -9.60 41.02 25.48
CA GLN A 546 -9.39 42.38 25.96
C GLN A 546 -9.71 42.43 27.46
N LEU A 547 -8.72 42.78 28.27
CA LEU A 547 -8.89 43.01 29.71
C LEU A 547 -9.59 44.35 29.90
N THR A 548 -10.91 44.35 30.09
CA THR A 548 -11.63 45.53 30.56
C THR A 548 -11.45 45.62 32.08
N ASN A 549 -11.00 46.76 32.60
CA ASN A 549 -10.77 47.03 34.04
C ASN A 549 -12.03 46.95 34.95
N PHE A 550 -13.15 46.43 34.44
CA PHE A 550 -14.33 46.13 35.24
C PHE A 550 -14.23 44.69 35.77
N ARG A 551 -13.97 44.57 37.08
CA ARG A 551 -14.08 43.30 37.83
C ARG A 551 -15.52 42.83 37.78
N VAL A 552 -15.82 41.87 36.90
CA VAL A 552 -17.04 41.07 37.00
C VAL A 552 -16.79 40.02 38.07
N SER A 553 -17.43 40.18 39.23
CA SER A 553 -17.48 39.21 40.32
C SER A 553 -18.40 38.06 39.93
N GLY A 554 -17.87 37.10 39.18
CA GLY A 554 -18.49 35.82 38.85
C GLY A 554 -17.40 34.83 38.47
N LYS A 555 -17.57 33.53 38.76
CA LYS A 555 -16.62 32.49 38.32
C LYS A 555 -16.41 32.67 36.81
N GLU A 556 -15.16 32.81 36.37
CA GLU A 556 -14.86 32.86 34.94
C GLU A 556 -15.33 31.54 34.33
N ASP A 557 -16.33 31.60 33.44
CA ASP A 557 -16.76 30.44 32.67
C ASP A 557 -15.56 29.96 31.84
N ALA A 558 -15.06 28.77 32.17
CA ALA A 558 -14.01 28.14 31.39
C ALA A 558 -14.51 27.97 29.95
N ILE A 559 -13.82 28.58 28.99
CA ILE A 559 -14.14 28.46 27.57
C ILE A 559 -13.97 26.98 27.20
N LYS A 560 -15.09 26.29 26.99
CA LYS A 560 -15.08 24.93 26.46
C LYS A 560 -14.79 25.01 24.97
N ILE A 561 -13.76 24.28 24.53
CA ILE A 561 -13.38 24.18 23.12
C ILE A 561 -13.65 22.76 22.67
N THR A 562 -14.29 22.60 21.51
CA THR A 562 -14.45 21.29 20.88
C THR A 562 -13.07 20.75 20.47
N PRO A 563 -12.74 19.48 20.77
CA PRO A 563 -11.49 18.89 20.31
C PRO A 563 -11.33 19.06 18.79
N PRO A 564 -10.16 19.53 18.32
CA PRO A 564 -9.94 19.74 16.90
C PRO A 564 -9.92 18.41 16.16
N ILE A 565 -10.18 18.48 14.86
CA ILE A 565 -10.01 17.36 13.95
C ILE A 565 -8.49 17.13 13.81
N ASP A 566 -8.02 15.96 14.20
CA ASP A 566 -6.63 15.59 13.98
C ASP A 566 -6.37 15.43 12.48
N LEU A 567 -5.50 16.28 11.94
CA LEU A 567 -5.19 16.35 10.53
C LEU A 567 -4.11 15.33 10.17
N THR A 568 -4.50 14.21 9.56
CA THR A 568 -3.56 13.27 8.95
C THR A 568 -3.17 13.73 7.54
N LEU A 569 -2.11 13.15 7.00
CA LEU A 569 -1.65 13.44 5.64
C LEU A 569 -2.71 13.04 4.61
N GLU A 570 -3.29 11.85 4.76
CA GLU A 570 -4.35 11.31 3.90
C GLU A 570 -5.57 12.23 3.94
N TYR A 571 -6.04 12.55 5.15
CA TYR A 571 -7.20 13.43 5.31
C TYR A 571 -6.93 14.79 4.68
N GLY A 572 -5.71 15.33 4.82
CA GLY A 572 -5.31 16.59 4.20
C GLY A 572 -5.38 16.54 2.67
N VAL A 573 -4.82 15.49 2.06
CA VAL A 573 -4.78 15.32 0.59
C VAL A 573 -6.18 15.13 0.01
N GLU A 574 -7.05 14.38 0.70
CA GLU A 574 -8.45 14.21 0.32
C GLU A 574 -9.28 15.50 0.49
N PHE A 575 -8.94 16.32 1.50
CA PHE A 575 -9.74 17.47 1.89
C PHE A 575 -9.52 18.71 1.01
N ILE A 576 -8.31 18.92 0.49
CA ILE A 576 -7.94 20.17 -0.19
C ILE A 576 -8.61 20.35 -1.55
N GLU A 577 -8.86 21.62 -1.90
CA GLU A 577 -9.29 22.04 -3.23
C GLU A 577 -8.14 22.54 -4.12
N ASP A 578 -8.43 22.84 -5.39
CA ASP A 578 -7.40 23.22 -6.39
C ASP A 578 -6.59 24.48 -6.01
N ASP A 579 -7.20 25.39 -5.24
CA ASP A 579 -6.56 26.61 -4.72
C ASP A 579 -5.91 26.42 -3.34
N GLU A 580 -5.80 25.17 -2.87
CA GLU A 580 -5.28 24.78 -1.56
C GLU A 580 -4.06 23.85 -1.70
N LEU A 581 -3.25 23.80 -0.65
CA LEU A 581 -2.06 22.95 -0.55
C LEU A 581 -1.99 22.34 0.86
N VAL A 582 -1.55 21.09 0.94
CA VAL A 582 -1.15 20.45 2.20
C VAL A 582 0.33 20.71 2.42
N GLU A 583 0.69 21.36 3.51
CA GLU A 583 2.07 21.54 3.95
C GLU A 583 2.45 20.38 4.87
N ILE A 584 3.51 19.66 4.49
CA ILE A 584 3.98 18.45 5.16
C ILE A 584 5.38 18.72 5.68
N THR A 585 5.53 18.60 7.01
CA THR A 585 6.82 18.70 7.69
C THR A 585 7.05 17.45 8.54
N PRO A 586 8.29 17.17 8.99
CA PRO A 586 8.60 16.01 9.83
C PRO A 586 7.79 15.93 11.13
N LYS A 587 7.25 17.05 11.61
CA LYS A 587 6.49 17.13 12.88
C LYS A 587 5.02 17.46 12.68
N SER A 588 4.68 18.22 11.64
CA SER A 588 3.37 18.82 11.46
C SER A 588 2.82 18.53 10.07
N VAL A 589 1.49 18.44 9.98
CA VAL A 589 0.75 18.55 8.72
C VAL A 589 -0.16 19.77 8.86
N ARG A 590 -0.19 20.65 7.86
CA ARG A 590 -0.97 21.89 7.87
C ARG A 590 -1.66 22.06 6.53
N LEU A 591 -2.72 22.86 6.51
CA LEU A 591 -3.44 23.23 5.29
C LEU A 591 -3.28 24.72 5.04
N ARG A 592 -3.18 25.12 3.78
CA ARG A 592 -3.10 26.54 3.41
C ARG A 592 -3.70 26.79 2.04
N LYS A 593 -4.05 28.05 1.77
CA LYS A 593 -4.31 28.49 0.40
C LYS A 593 -2.99 28.56 -0.39
N ARG A 594 -3.07 28.33 -1.71
CA ARG A 594 -1.95 28.49 -2.63
C ARG A 594 -1.44 29.94 -2.62
N PHE A 595 -2.38 30.89 -2.72
CA PHE A 595 -2.13 32.31 -2.50
C PHE A 595 -2.50 32.67 -1.06
N LEU A 596 -1.53 33.10 -0.27
CA LEU A 596 -1.72 33.38 1.16
C LEU A 596 -2.58 34.64 1.37
N LYS A 597 -2.19 35.74 0.72
CA LYS A 597 -2.86 37.04 0.85
C LYS A 597 -4.26 37.03 0.26
N GLU A 598 -5.18 37.67 0.96
CA GLU A 598 -6.57 37.78 0.49
C GLU A 598 -6.68 38.54 -0.84
N SER A 599 -5.86 39.58 -1.03
CA SER A 599 -5.80 40.35 -2.28
C SER A 599 -5.43 39.48 -3.48
N ASP A 600 -4.46 38.59 -3.29
CA ASP A 600 -3.91 37.77 -4.36
C ASP A 600 -4.90 36.66 -4.73
N ARG A 601 -5.63 36.12 -3.75
CA ARG A 601 -6.74 35.19 -3.97
C ARG A 601 -7.86 35.80 -4.79
N LYS A 602 -8.24 37.05 -4.50
CA LYS A 602 -9.28 37.76 -5.28
C LYS A 602 -8.84 38.06 -6.71
N ARG A 603 -7.54 38.24 -6.95
CA ARG A 603 -6.97 38.55 -8.27
C ARG A 603 -6.84 37.31 -9.17
N ASN A 604 -6.69 36.12 -8.58
CA ASN A 604 -6.51 34.85 -9.29
C ASN A 604 -7.75 33.94 -9.22
N LYS A 605 -8.92 34.51 -8.90
CA LYS A 605 -10.20 33.80 -8.80
C LYS A 605 -10.93 33.72 -10.13
#